data_AF-A0A6G0X1H4-F1
#
_entry.id   AF-A0A6G0X1H4-F1
#
_cell.length_a   1.000
_cell.length_b   1.000
_cell.length_c   1.000
_cell.angle_alpha   90.00
_cell.angle_beta   90.00
_cell.angle_gamma   90.00
#
_symmetry.space_group_name_H-M   'P 1'
#
loop_
_entity.id
_entity.type
_entity.pdbx_description
1 polymer ?
#
loop_
_entity_poly.entity_id
_entity_poly.type
_entity_poly.pdbx_seq_one_letter_code
_entity_poly.pdbx_strand_id
1 'polypeptide(L)'
;MTSLDDDACALIAAALPSLKTVELNLSWNKLTVRSAKVLAEVVGRATSLTSLALEENAIDLQGATALVKALSERPQVTTLLDLSLNPMNEAEAADLDAMVQRTPQILKACSDPI
;
A
#
# COMPACT_ATOMS: atom_id res chain seq x y z
N MET A 1 4.47 12.21 -19.77
CA MET A 1 4.91 11.90 -18.38
C MET A 1 4.78 10.39 -18.23
N THR A 2 5.88 9.70 -17.96
CA THR A 2 5.94 8.24 -17.83
C THR A 2 5.31 7.83 -16.50
N SER A 3 4.15 7.18 -16.54
CA SER A 3 3.55 6.51 -15.37
C SER A 3 4.51 5.46 -14.83
N LEU A 4 4.65 5.35 -13.49
CA LEU A 4 5.39 4.23 -12.89
C LEU A 4 4.66 2.92 -13.19
N ASP A 5 5.40 1.97 -13.75
CA ASP A 5 4.98 0.60 -13.96
C ASP A 5 5.61 -0.33 -12.91
N ASP A 6 5.28 -1.63 -12.98
CA ASP A 6 5.78 -2.61 -12.03
C ASP A 6 7.32 -2.72 -12.01
N ASP A 7 7.97 -2.52 -13.16
CA ASP A 7 9.43 -2.60 -13.27
C ASP A 7 10.09 -1.40 -12.57
N ALA A 8 9.57 -0.20 -12.77
CA ALA A 8 10.04 0.98 -12.06
C ALA A 8 9.74 0.92 -10.54
N CYS A 9 8.62 0.30 -10.15
CA CYS A 9 8.28 0.07 -8.75
C CYS A 9 9.32 -0.81 -8.04
N ALA A 10 9.86 -1.82 -8.72
CA ALA A 10 10.89 -2.69 -8.14
C ALA A 10 12.16 -1.91 -7.75
N LEU A 11 12.52 -0.87 -8.51
CA LEU A 11 13.66 0.00 -8.18
C LEU A 11 13.38 0.83 -6.91
N ILE A 12 12.16 1.35 -6.78
CA ILE A 12 11.73 2.08 -5.58
C ILE A 12 11.74 1.15 -4.37
N ALA A 13 11.21 -0.05 -4.52
CA ALA A 13 11.16 -1.05 -3.47
C ALA A 13 12.57 -1.44 -2.99
N ALA A 14 13.54 -1.59 -3.90
CA ALA A 14 14.92 -1.89 -3.55
C ALA A 14 15.57 -0.77 -2.71
N ALA A 15 15.22 0.50 -2.97
CA ALA A 15 15.76 1.63 -2.22
C ALA A 15 15.04 1.84 -0.87
N LEU A 16 13.75 1.52 -0.78
CA LEU A 16 12.88 1.88 0.35
C LEU A 16 13.42 1.51 1.74
N PRO A 17 14.00 0.31 2.00
CA PRO A 17 14.52 -0.04 3.33
C PRO A 17 15.72 0.80 3.78
N SER A 18 16.48 1.36 2.83
CA SER A 18 17.63 2.22 3.12
C SER A 18 17.26 3.69 3.30
N LEU A 19 16.06 4.06 2.85
CA LEU A 19 15.56 5.42 2.96
C LEU A 19 14.89 5.62 4.33
N LYS A 20 15.20 6.75 4.98
CA LYS A 20 14.46 7.23 6.16
C LYS A 20 13.21 7.99 5.72
N THR A 21 12.45 7.39 4.80
CA THR A 21 11.26 8.00 4.24
C THR A 21 10.10 7.84 5.21
N VAL A 22 9.43 8.97 5.50
CA VAL A 22 8.22 9.01 6.33
C VAL A 22 6.97 8.83 5.49
N GLU A 23 6.97 9.37 4.26
CA GLU A 23 5.83 9.36 3.36
C GLU A 23 6.24 8.91 1.96
N LEU A 24 5.54 7.93 1.41
CA LEU A 24 5.73 7.43 0.05
C LEU A 24 4.42 7.59 -0.72
N ASN A 25 4.40 8.53 -1.66
CA ASN A 25 3.26 8.75 -2.55
C ASN A 25 3.58 8.17 -3.94
N LEU A 26 2.81 7.15 -4.32
CA LEU A 26 2.83 6.50 -5.63
C LEU A 26 1.43 6.52 -6.27
N SER A 27 0.58 7.45 -5.87
CA SER A 27 -0.75 7.62 -6.44
C SER A 27 -0.70 7.95 -7.94
N TRP A 28 -1.75 7.61 -8.68
CA TRP A 28 -1.97 7.93 -10.09
C TRP A 28 -0.91 7.30 -11.01
N ASN A 29 -0.62 6.01 -10.77
CA ASN A 29 0.34 5.23 -11.54
C ASN A 29 -0.29 3.95 -12.08
N LYS A 30 0.53 3.07 -12.67
CA LYS A 30 0.08 1.79 -13.24
C LYS A 30 0.55 0.61 -12.40
N LEU A 31 0.62 0.79 -11.08
CA LEU A 31 1.05 -0.25 -10.16
C LEU A 31 -0.03 -1.33 -10.08
N THR A 32 0.37 -2.58 -10.25
CA THR A 32 -0.55 -3.72 -10.16
C THR A 32 -0.37 -4.50 -8.87
N VAL A 33 -1.09 -5.62 -8.74
CA VAL A 33 -0.83 -6.65 -7.72
C VAL A 33 0.65 -7.06 -7.63
N ARG A 34 1.42 -7.00 -8.72
CA ARG A 34 2.85 -7.32 -8.72
C ARG A 34 3.64 -6.28 -7.92
N SER A 35 3.46 -5.00 -8.23
CA SER A 35 4.03 -3.90 -7.46
C SER A 35 3.64 -3.98 -5.98
N ALA A 36 2.36 -4.22 -5.68
CA ALA A 36 1.89 -4.31 -4.30
C ALA A 36 2.60 -5.43 -3.50
N LYS A 37 2.82 -6.60 -4.11
CA LYS A 37 3.58 -7.69 -3.48
C LYS A 37 5.05 -7.33 -3.26
N VAL A 38 5.68 -6.73 -4.26
CA VAL A 38 7.08 -6.28 -4.16
C VAL A 38 7.23 -5.21 -3.06
N LEU A 39 6.30 -4.26 -2.99
CA LEU A 39 6.25 -3.26 -1.93
C LEU A 39 6.02 -3.90 -0.55
N ALA A 40 5.14 -4.90 -0.45
CA ALA A 40 4.88 -5.62 0.79
C ALA A 40 6.15 -6.29 1.36
N GLU A 41 7.00 -6.87 0.50
CA GLU A 41 8.26 -7.50 0.95
C GLU A 41 9.24 -6.53 1.61
N VAL A 42 9.20 -5.25 1.23
CA VAL A 42 10.16 -4.23 1.69
C VAL A 42 9.56 -3.29 2.74
N VAL A 43 8.26 -3.03 2.70
CA VAL A 43 7.54 -2.15 3.62
C VAL A 43 7.61 -2.66 5.06
N GLY A 44 7.63 -3.98 5.28
CA GLY A 44 7.84 -4.57 6.61
C GLY A 44 9.17 -4.17 7.26
N ARG A 45 10.16 -3.72 6.47
CA ARG A 45 11.48 -3.26 6.94
C ARG A 45 11.60 -1.74 7.03
N ALA A 46 10.69 -1.00 6.40
CA ALA A 46 10.70 0.46 6.38
C ALA A 46 10.11 1.01 7.69
N THR A 47 10.89 0.99 8.78
CA THR A 47 10.42 1.37 10.13
C THR A 47 10.13 2.86 10.30
N SER A 48 10.58 3.71 9.37
CA SER A 48 10.28 5.14 9.38
C SER A 48 9.01 5.52 8.59
N LEU A 49 8.47 4.60 7.77
CA LEU A 49 7.35 4.89 6.89
C LEU A 49 6.02 4.91 7.67
N THR A 50 5.35 6.06 7.66
CA THR A 50 4.06 6.30 8.32
C THR A 50 2.95 6.67 7.33
N SER A 51 3.26 6.90 6.05
CA SER A 51 2.25 7.13 5.01
C SER A 51 2.65 6.44 3.70
N LEU A 52 1.72 5.69 3.13
CA LEU A 52 1.83 5.01 1.85
C LEU A 52 0.57 5.31 1.03
N ALA A 53 0.69 6.18 0.03
CA ALA A 53 -0.40 6.52 -0.87
C ALA A 53 -0.24 5.76 -2.20
N LEU A 54 -1.26 4.99 -2.55
CA LEU A 54 -1.36 4.16 -3.75
C LEU A 54 -2.69 4.39 -4.46
N GLU A 55 -3.30 5.55 -4.26
CA GLU A 55 -4.57 5.94 -4.87
C GLU A 55 -4.49 5.87 -6.42
N GLU A 56 -5.58 5.50 -7.08
CA GLU A 56 -5.71 5.47 -8.55
C GLU A 56 -4.58 4.66 -9.21
N ASN A 57 -4.51 3.39 -8.82
CA ASN A 57 -3.63 2.37 -9.39
C ASN A 57 -4.46 1.14 -9.81
N ALA A 58 -3.80 0.06 -10.23
CA ALA A 58 -4.42 -1.21 -10.61
C ALA A 58 -4.20 -2.32 -9.57
N ILE A 59 -4.21 -1.96 -8.28
CA ILE A 59 -3.99 -2.90 -7.18
C ILE A 59 -5.31 -3.58 -6.82
N ASP A 60 -5.35 -4.90 -6.90
CA ASP A 60 -6.51 -5.70 -6.51
C ASP A 60 -6.51 -6.02 -5.00
N LEU A 61 -7.56 -6.72 -4.54
CA LEU A 61 -7.67 -7.18 -3.15
C LEU A 61 -6.45 -8.01 -2.72
N GLN A 62 -5.87 -8.82 -3.62
CA GLN A 62 -4.72 -9.66 -3.27
C GLN A 62 -3.49 -8.80 -2.95
N GLY A 63 -3.23 -7.76 -3.75
CA GLY A 63 -2.15 -6.81 -3.53
C GLY A 63 -2.38 -5.99 -2.26
N ALA A 64 -3.59 -5.47 -2.06
CA ALA A 64 -3.98 -4.74 -0.86
C ALA A 64 -3.81 -5.59 0.41
N THR A 65 -4.26 -6.84 0.37
CA THR A 65 -4.11 -7.81 1.47
C THR A 65 -2.64 -8.06 1.81
N ALA A 66 -1.77 -8.16 0.80
CA ALA A 66 -0.33 -8.36 1.01
C ALA A 66 0.29 -7.15 1.72
N LEU A 67 -0.07 -5.93 1.30
CA LEU A 67 0.38 -4.69 1.95
C LEU A 67 -0.07 -4.62 3.42
N VAL A 68 -1.35 -4.89 3.70
CA VAL A 68 -1.88 -4.90 5.08
C VAL A 68 -1.14 -5.90 5.96
N LYS A 69 -0.88 -7.13 5.45
CA LYS A 69 -0.10 -8.12 6.20
C LYS A 69 1.32 -7.64 6.50
N ALA A 70 2.03 -7.12 5.51
CA ALA A 70 3.39 -6.62 5.70
C ALA A 70 3.46 -5.43 6.66
N LEU A 71 2.52 -4.50 6.57
CA LEU A 71 2.39 -3.38 7.51
C LEU A 71 2.11 -3.86 8.94
N SER A 72 1.38 -4.96 9.09
CA SER A 72 1.06 -5.54 10.40
C SER A 72 2.29 -6.08 11.13
N GLU A 73 3.35 -6.44 10.41
CA GLU A 73 4.62 -6.92 10.98
C GLU A 73 5.43 -5.83 11.68
N ARG A 74 5.02 -4.55 11.57
CA ARG A 74 5.63 -3.40 12.24
C ARG A 74 4.70 -2.83 13.32
N PRO A 75 4.49 -3.52 14.46
CA PRO A 75 3.50 -3.11 15.46
C PRO A 75 3.80 -1.77 16.16
N GLN A 76 5.00 -1.23 16.01
CA GLN A 76 5.41 0.05 16.62
C GLN A 76 5.18 1.27 15.72
N VAL A 77 4.76 1.07 14.46
CA VAL A 77 4.67 2.14 13.46
C VAL A 77 3.25 2.23 12.92
N THR A 78 2.57 3.33 13.25
CA THR A 78 1.27 3.63 12.64
C THR A 78 1.48 4.08 11.20
N THR A 79 0.81 3.43 10.26
CA THR A 79 0.91 3.75 8.83
C THR A 79 -0.44 4.05 8.22
N LEU A 80 -0.57 5.20 7.58
CA LEU A 80 -1.67 5.52 6.69
C LEU A 80 -1.47 4.80 5.35
N LEU A 81 -2.43 3.98 4.96
CA LEU A 81 -2.47 3.29 3.68
C LEU A 81 -3.67 3.82 2.88
N ASP A 82 -3.38 4.50 1.77
CA ASP A 82 -4.41 4.93 0.82
C ASP A 82 -4.41 4.00 -0.40
N LEU A 83 -5.54 3.35 -0.63
CA LEU A 83 -5.79 2.47 -1.77
C LEU A 83 -7.04 2.91 -2.54
N SER A 84 -7.46 4.17 -2.38
CA SER A 84 -8.65 4.71 -3.04
C SER A 84 -8.52 4.64 -4.57
N LEU A 85 -9.65 4.57 -5.28
CA LEU A 85 -9.67 4.49 -6.75
C LEU A 85 -8.87 3.32 -7.36
N ASN A 86 -8.63 2.26 -6.59
CA ASN A 86 -8.12 0.99 -7.11
C ASN A 86 -9.28 0.04 -7.48
N PRO A 87 -9.07 -0.95 -8.36
CA PRO A 87 -10.11 -1.85 -8.87
C PRO A 87 -10.53 -2.89 -7.82
N MET A 88 -11.18 -2.45 -6.75
CA MET A 88 -11.82 -3.29 -5.73
C MET A 88 -13.33 -3.04 -5.76
N ASN A 89 -14.12 -4.11 -5.70
CA ASN A 89 -15.56 -3.99 -5.51
C ASN A 89 -15.92 -3.74 -4.03
N GLU A 90 -17.18 -3.43 -3.75
CA GLU A 90 -17.64 -3.11 -2.38
C GLU A 90 -17.39 -4.25 -1.38
N ALA A 91 -17.58 -5.51 -1.79
CA ALA A 91 -17.33 -6.66 -0.93
C ALA A 91 -15.83 -6.83 -0.61
N GLU A 92 -14.97 -6.65 -1.61
CA GLU A 92 -13.52 -6.68 -1.45
C GLU A 92 -13.02 -5.53 -0.56
N ALA A 93 -13.58 -4.33 -0.73
CA ALA A 93 -13.27 -3.18 0.12
C ALA A 93 -13.69 -3.43 1.58
N ALA A 94 -14.85 -4.04 1.80
CA ALA A 94 -15.34 -4.40 3.13
C ALA A 94 -14.48 -5.49 3.79
N ASP A 95 -14.04 -6.50 3.04
CA ASP A 95 -13.12 -7.53 3.52
C ASP A 95 -11.78 -6.91 3.95
N LEU A 96 -11.24 -5.99 3.13
CA LEU A 96 -10.02 -5.26 3.47
C LEU A 96 -10.21 -4.37 4.71
N ASP A 97 -11.36 -3.71 4.85
CA ASP A 97 -11.70 -2.91 6.04
C ASP A 97 -11.76 -3.76 7.30
N ALA A 98 -12.40 -4.93 7.23
CA ALA A 98 -12.42 -5.87 8.34
C ALA A 98 -11.01 -6.34 8.73
N MET A 99 -10.10 -6.48 7.75
CA MET A 99 -8.69 -6.76 8.03
C MET A 99 -7.98 -5.59 8.71
N VAL A 100 -8.14 -4.37 8.20
CA VAL A 100 -7.50 -3.16 8.74
C VAL A 100 -8.00 -2.87 10.17
N GLN A 101 -9.29 -3.08 10.45
CA GLN A 101 -9.85 -2.92 11.80
C GLN A 101 -9.20 -3.86 12.83
N ARG A 102 -8.66 -5.00 12.41
CA ARG A 102 -7.95 -5.95 13.28
C ARG A 102 -6.48 -5.57 13.48
N THR A 103 -6.00 -4.54 12.81
CA THR A 103 -4.61 -4.09 12.81
C THR A 103 -4.56 -2.59 13.16
N PRO A 104 -4.61 -2.21 14.46
CA PRO A 104 -4.76 -0.82 14.89
C PRO A 104 -3.61 0.11 14.46
N GLN A 105 -2.47 -0.45 14.07
CA GLN A 105 -1.32 0.26 13.51
C GLN A 105 -1.48 0.63 12.03
N ILE A 106 -2.57 0.23 11.38
CA ILE A 106 -2.86 0.57 9.99
C ILE A 106 -4.10 1.46 9.97
N LEU A 107 -3.95 2.65 9.42
CA LEU A 107 -5.06 3.55 9.13
C LEU A 107 -5.32 3.46 7.64
N LYS A 108 -6.55 3.16 7.22
CA LYS A 108 -6.93 3.20 5.81
C LYS A 108 -7.49 4.58 5.49
N ALA A 109 -7.06 5.19 4.38
CA ALA A 109 -7.77 6.34 3.84
C ALA A 109 -9.11 5.86 3.28
N CYS A 110 -10.22 6.38 3.80
CA CYS A 110 -11.54 6.00 3.34
C CYS A 110 -11.74 6.48 1.91
N SER A 111 -12.03 5.54 1.03
CA SER A 111 -12.62 5.83 -0.27
C SER A 111 -14.09 6.15 -0.03
N ASP A 112 -14.51 7.39 -0.25
CA ASP A 112 -15.94 7.65 -0.45
C ASP A 112 -16.38 6.84 -1.68
N PRO A 113 -17.46 6.05 -1.59
CA PRO A 113 -17.97 5.34 -2.76
C PRO A 113 -18.43 6.37 -3.79
N ILE A 114 -17.91 6.27 -5.02
CA ILE A 114 -18.42 7.01 -6.19
C ILE A 114 -19.67 6.30 -6.71
#